data_AF-A0A923J333-F1
#
_entry.id   AF-A0A923J333-F1
#
_cell.length_a   1.000
_cell.length_b   1.000
_cell.length_c   1.000
_cell.angle_alpha   90.00
_cell.angle_beta   90.00
_cell.angle_gamma   90.00
#
_symmetry.space_group_name_H-M   'P 1'
#
loop_
_entity.id
_entity.type
_entity.pdbx_description
1 polymer ?
#
loop_
_entity_poly.entity_id
_entity_poly.type
_entity_poly.pdbx_seq_one_letter_code
_entity_poly.pdbx_strand_id
1 'polypeptide(L)'
;MSDNVKGYEIKRAIAFENERGFALGENPQAVQPFATWQFTEDASGRRDYYWGHYTTSKAAATRDYENRVSEYRHDYGVSEKSAYRYYSTQRPVDIGTFPKTENGPLYLVNFDKRESVEQGRFLAWGYLVYDAPLTEKQMADYELRAASGNPDRKAPMREPGESKSIAARLAEGAKQAARDNAARPAPEKGTEKDR
;
A
#
# COMPACT_ATOMS: atom_id res chain seq x y z
N MET A 1 13.10 -4.50 -15.00
CA MET A 1 13.68 -5.80 -15.39
C MET A 1 12.65 -6.86 -15.06
N SER A 2 12.16 -7.60 -16.06
CA SER A 2 11.27 -8.73 -15.81
C SER A 2 12.10 -9.89 -15.27
N ASP A 3 11.74 -10.41 -14.09
CA ASP A 3 12.34 -11.65 -13.59
C ASP A 3 12.10 -12.77 -14.61
N ASN A 4 13.17 -13.46 -15.02
CA ASN A 4 13.10 -14.62 -15.90
C ASN A 4 13.53 -15.88 -15.13
N VAL A 5 12.68 -16.89 -15.13
CA VAL A 5 12.93 -18.16 -14.46
C VAL A 5 12.84 -19.27 -15.49
N LYS A 6 13.97 -19.91 -15.80
CA LYS A 6 14.04 -21.05 -16.73
C LYS A 6 13.41 -20.75 -18.10
N GLY A 7 13.55 -19.52 -18.59
CA GLY A 7 12.97 -19.07 -19.86
C GLY A 7 11.55 -18.53 -19.77
N TYR A 8 10.91 -18.53 -18.60
CA TYR A 8 9.58 -17.95 -18.38
C TYR A 8 9.70 -16.56 -17.76
N GLU A 9 8.98 -15.61 -18.34
CA GLU A 9 8.86 -14.27 -17.80
C GLU A 9 7.84 -14.30 -16.65
N ILE A 10 8.24 -13.86 -15.45
CA ILE A 10 7.35 -13.79 -14.30
C ILE A 10 6.30 -12.69 -14.53
N LYS A 11 5.03 -13.10 -14.60
CA LYS A 11 3.87 -12.22 -14.83
C LYS A 11 3.21 -11.78 -13.52
N ARG A 12 3.27 -12.62 -12.49
CA ARG A 12 2.73 -12.35 -11.16
C ARG A 12 3.62 -13.00 -10.12
N ALA A 13 3.88 -12.31 -9.03
CA ALA A 13 4.54 -12.89 -7.87
C ALA A 13 3.99 -12.28 -6.59
N ILE A 14 4.00 -13.07 -5.52
CA ILE A 14 3.69 -12.64 -4.17
C ILE A 14 4.78 -13.15 -3.24
N ALA A 15 5.32 -12.27 -2.40
CA ALA A 15 6.21 -12.63 -1.30
C ALA A 15 5.44 -12.49 0.02
N PHE A 16 5.75 -13.35 0.98
CA PHE A 16 5.22 -13.34 2.33
C PHE A 16 6.30 -12.89 3.33
N GLU A 17 5.86 -12.51 4.53
CA GLU A 17 6.76 -12.05 5.60
C GLU A 17 7.77 -13.12 6.06
N ASN A 18 7.50 -14.40 5.79
CA ASN A 18 8.38 -15.50 6.14
C ASN A 18 9.37 -15.88 5.01
N GLU A 19 9.74 -14.90 4.18
CA GLU A 19 10.75 -15.05 3.11
C GLU A 19 10.37 -16.03 2.01
N ARG A 20 9.12 -16.50 1.97
CA ARG A 20 8.62 -17.40 0.92
C ARG A 20 7.61 -16.71 0.04
N GLY A 21 7.42 -17.22 -1.16
CA GLY A 21 6.47 -16.65 -2.09
C GLY A 21 6.07 -17.59 -3.20
N PHE A 22 5.17 -17.13 -4.05
CA PHE A 22 4.74 -17.84 -5.25
C PHE A 22 4.85 -16.94 -6.46
N ALA A 23 5.13 -17.54 -7.61
CA ALA A 23 5.20 -16.84 -8.87
C ALA A 23 4.46 -17.60 -9.96
N LEU A 24 3.88 -16.87 -10.92
CA LEU A 24 3.33 -17.34 -12.17
C LEU A 24 4.14 -16.73 -13.30
N GLY A 25 4.68 -17.58 -14.17
CA GLY A 25 5.42 -17.18 -15.36
C GLY A 25 4.81 -17.68 -16.66
N GLU A 26 5.19 -17.02 -17.75
CA GLU A 26 4.72 -17.31 -19.10
C GLU A 26 5.91 -17.38 -20.07
N ASN A 27 5.92 -18.40 -20.92
CA ASN A 27 6.83 -18.56 -22.04
C ASN A 27 6.04 -19.02 -23.27
N PRO A 28 5.65 -18.11 -24.18
CA PRO A 28 4.89 -18.45 -25.38
C PRO A 28 5.59 -19.45 -26.31
N GLN A 29 6.91 -19.62 -26.18
CA GLN A 29 7.72 -20.54 -26.99
C GLN A 29 7.86 -21.93 -26.37
N ALA A 30 7.40 -22.14 -25.13
CA ALA A 30 7.48 -23.43 -24.47
C ALA A 30 6.31 -24.36 -24.87
N VAL A 31 6.54 -25.67 -24.84
CA VAL A 31 5.49 -26.69 -25.02
C VAL A 31 4.35 -26.51 -24.01
N GLN A 32 4.68 -26.07 -22.80
CA GLN A 32 3.73 -25.69 -21.75
C GLN A 32 3.93 -24.21 -21.43
N PRO A 33 3.16 -23.29 -22.03
CA PRO A 33 3.48 -21.88 -21.96
C PRO A 33 3.35 -21.23 -20.58
N PHE A 34 2.75 -21.91 -19.60
CA PHE A 34 2.51 -21.34 -18.28
C PHE A 34 3.12 -22.21 -17.19
N ALA A 35 3.65 -21.56 -16.16
CA ALA A 35 4.18 -22.26 -15.01
C ALA A 35 4.00 -21.48 -13.71
N THR A 36 3.91 -22.21 -12.60
CA THR A 36 3.84 -21.65 -11.25
C THR A 36 4.96 -22.23 -10.39
N TRP A 37 5.59 -21.41 -9.56
CA TRP A 37 6.65 -21.84 -8.64
C TRP A 37 6.38 -21.36 -7.23
N GLN A 38 6.96 -22.05 -6.26
CA GLN A 38 7.28 -21.45 -4.97
C GLN A 38 8.69 -20.88 -5.03
N PHE A 39 8.99 -19.89 -4.20
CA PHE A 39 10.35 -19.40 -4.02
C PHE A 39 10.65 -19.03 -2.57
N THR A 40 11.94 -18.98 -2.25
CA THR A 40 12.48 -18.25 -1.08
C THR A 40 13.16 -16.98 -1.56
N GLU A 41 13.01 -15.89 -0.82
CA GLU A 41 13.65 -14.59 -1.04
C GLU A 41 14.66 -14.37 0.08
N ASP A 42 15.96 -14.31 -0.24
CA ASP A 42 16.98 -14.05 0.76
C ASP A 42 17.02 -12.57 1.18
N ALA A 43 17.84 -12.27 2.18
CA ALA A 43 17.98 -10.92 2.70
C ALA A 43 18.26 -9.91 1.59
N SER A 44 19.01 -10.25 0.53
CA SER A 44 19.35 -9.35 -0.59
C SER A 44 18.24 -9.18 -1.63
N GLY A 45 17.08 -9.82 -1.43
CA GLY A 45 15.97 -9.84 -2.38
C GLY A 45 16.14 -10.85 -3.52
N ARG A 46 17.17 -11.70 -3.49
CA ARG A 46 17.37 -12.73 -4.49
C ARG A 46 16.42 -13.89 -4.24
N ARG A 47 15.79 -14.39 -5.32
CA ARG A 47 14.78 -15.44 -5.27
C ARG A 47 15.28 -16.77 -5.83
N ASP A 48 15.12 -17.83 -5.05
CA ASP A 48 15.38 -19.21 -5.46
C ASP A 48 14.05 -19.94 -5.72
N TYR A 49 13.81 -20.31 -6.97
CA TYR A 49 12.53 -20.88 -7.42
C TYR A 49 12.54 -22.42 -7.44
N TYR A 50 11.53 -23.03 -6.84
CA TYR A 50 11.38 -24.48 -6.69
C TYR A 50 9.91 -24.93 -6.78
N TRP A 51 9.70 -26.25 -6.83
CA TRP A 51 8.38 -26.91 -6.95
C TRP A 51 7.49 -26.28 -8.04
N GLY A 52 7.98 -26.37 -9.27
CA GLY A 52 7.34 -25.80 -10.45
C GLY A 52 6.23 -26.68 -11.01
N HIS A 53 5.03 -26.14 -11.23
CA HIS A 53 3.97 -26.79 -12.00
C HIS A 53 3.91 -26.14 -13.38
N TYR A 54 3.85 -26.95 -14.44
CA TYR A 54 3.79 -26.47 -15.83
C TYR A 54 2.45 -26.88 -16.44
N THR A 55 1.88 -26.03 -17.28
CA THR A 55 0.60 -26.29 -17.95
C THR A 55 0.48 -25.54 -19.26
N THR A 56 -0.39 -26.03 -20.14
CA THR A 56 -0.73 -25.39 -21.42
C THR A 56 -1.83 -24.33 -21.29
N SER A 57 -2.56 -24.30 -20.18
CA SER A 57 -3.71 -23.43 -19.98
C SER A 57 -3.43 -22.29 -19.00
N LYS A 58 -3.57 -21.05 -19.48
CA LYS A 58 -3.45 -19.85 -18.64
C LYS A 58 -4.41 -19.89 -17.44
N ALA A 59 -5.65 -20.29 -17.68
CA ALA A 59 -6.67 -20.37 -16.64
C ALA A 59 -6.32 -21.42 -15.57
N ALA A 60 -5.72 -22.55 -15.98
CA ALA A 60 -5.25 -23.57 -15.03
C ALA A 60 -4.08 -23.04 -14.20
N ALA A 61 -3.10 -22.38 -14.82
CA ALA A 61 -1.97 -21.78 -14.10
C ALA A 61 -2.40 -20.69 -13.10
N THR A 62 -3.35 -19.82 -13.50
CA THR A 62 -3.90 -18.79 -12.59
C THR A 62 -4.60 -19.43 -11.40
N ARG A 63 -5.43 -20.46 -11.62
CA ARG A 63 -6.12 -21.17 -10.53
C ARG A 63 -5.14 -21.88 -9.60
N ASP A 64 -4.13 -22.56 -10.15
CA ASP A 64 -3.08 -23.22 -9.36
C ASP A 64 -2.32 -22.20 -8.50
N TYR A 65 -1.91 -21.07 -9.08
CA TYR A 65 -1.27 -19.98 -8.34
C TYR A 65 -2.14 -19.48 -7.19
N GLU A 66 -3.42 -19.19 -7.44
CA GLU A 66 -4.33 -18.64 -6.44
C GLU A 66 -4.62 -19.65 -5.32
N ASN A 67 -4.81 -20.93 -5.67
CA ASN A 67 -4.99 -22.00 -4.69
C ASN A 67 -3.75 -22.15 -3.80
N ARG A 68 -2.55 -22.26 -4.38
CA ARG A 68 -1.29 -22.39 -3.63
C ARG A 68 -1.06 -21.22 -2.69
N VAL A 69 -1.35 -20.00 -3.15
CA VAL A 69 -1.27 -18.78 -2.32
C VAL A 69 -2.27 -18.83 -1.17
N SER A 70 -3.52 -19.21 -1.44
CA SER A 70 -4.58 -19.28 -0.43
C SER A 70 -4.32 -20.37 0.61
N GLU A 71 -3.96 -21.57 0.18
CA GLU A 71 -3.60 -22.71 1.05
C GLU A 71 -2.40 -22.34 1.92
N TYR A 72 -1.36 -21.74 1.33
CA TYR A 72 -0.18 -21.33 2.09
C TYR A 72 -0.50 -20.28 3.17
N ARG A 73 -1.37 -19.31 2.86
CA ARG A 73 -1.85 -18.33 3.86
C ARG A 73 -2.61 -19.02 5.00
N HIS A 74 -3.48 -19.96 4.65
CA HIS A 74 -4.28 -20.70 5.62
C HIS A 74 -3.41 -21.57 6.54
N ASP A 75 -2.51 -22.36 5.96
CA ASP A 75 -1.73 -23.36 6.69
C ASP A 75 -0.63 -22.76 7.56
N TYR A 76 -0.04 -21.64 7.13
CA TYR A 76 1.08 -21.00 7.82
C TYR A 76 0.72 -19.69 8.52
N GLY A 77 -0.51 -19.19 8.38
CA GLY A 77 -0.96 -17.94 9.00
C GLY A 77 -0.16 -16.71 8.58
N VAL A 78 0.44 -16.73 7.38
CA VAL A 78 1.34 -15.69 6.91
C VAL A 78 0.61 -14.56 6.19
N SER A 79 1.11 -13.35 6.36
CA SER A 79 0.67 -12.17 5.61
C SER A 79 1.61 -11.86 4.46
N GLU A 80 1.05 -11.23 3.41
CA GLU A 80 1.82 -10.73 2.28
C GLU A 80 2.85 -9.69 2.75
N LYS A 81 4.09 -9.80 2.24
CA LYS A 81 5.15 -8.84 2.54
C LYS A 81 4.65 -7.46 2.14
N SER A 82 4.68 -6.53 3.08
CA SER A 82 4.24 -5.15 2.84
C SER A 82 5.05 -4.52 1.71
N ALA A 83 4.36 -3.93 0.73
CA ALA A 83 4.97 -3.22 -0.38
C ALA A 83 4.69 -1.72 -0.27
N TYR A 84 5.75 -0.92 -0.27
CA TYR A 84 5.70 0.53 -0.13
C TYR A 84 6.04 1.18 -1.47
N ARG A 85 5.05 1.82 -2.10
CA ARG A 85 5.24 2.52 -3.36
C ARG A 85 5.59 3.99 -3.14
N TYR A 86 6.55 4.48 -3.91
CA TYR A 86 6.98 5.87 -3.90
C TYR A 86 7.12 6.38 -5.34
N TYR A 87 6.55 7.54 -5.63
CA TYR A 87 6.58 8.14 -6.96
C TYR A 87 7.68 9.18 -7.06
N SER A 88 8.47 9.15 -8.13
CA SER A 88 9.45 10.21 -8.39
C SER A 88 8.77 11.41 -9.04
N THR A 89 8.80 12.56 -8.37
CA THR A 89 7.95 13.70 -8.75
C THR A 89 8.65 14.75 -9.61
N GLN A 90 9.97 14.90 -9.47
CA GLN A 90 10.72 15.99 -10.12
C GLN A 90 11.54 15.52 -11.33
N ARG A 91 12.11 14.32 -11.27
CA ARG A 91 13.00 13.77 -12.31
C ARG A 91 12.77 12.28 -12.57
N PRO A 92 13.14 11.76 -13.75
CA PRO A 92 13.22 10.31 -13.99
C PRO A 92 14.09 9.61 -12.97
N VAL A 93 13.80 8.33 -12.72
CA VAL A 93 14.61 7.50 -11.84
C VAL A 93 15.76 6.89 -12.64
N ASP A 94 16.99 7.24 -12.32
CA ASP A 94 18.21 6.71 -12.93
C ASP A 94 19.13 6.13 -11.85
N ILE A 95 20.24 5.53 -12.28
CA ILE A 95 21.28 5.02 -11.40
C ILE A 95 21.75 6.15 -10.47
N GLY A 96 21.61 5.92 -9.16
CA GLY A 96 22.01 6.89 -8.13
C GLY A 96 20.97 7.97 -7.82
N THR A 97 19.79 7.96 -8.45
CA THR A 97 18.71 8.90 -8.14
C THR A 97 17.59 8.26 -7.32
N PHE A 98 17.90 7.20 -6.57
CA PHE A 98 16.98 6.58 -5.62
C PHE A 98 17.69 6.14 -4.34
N PRO A 99 16.96 6.04 -3.21
CA PRO A 99 17.52 5.59 -1.95
C PRO A 99 18.11 4.19 -2.06
N LYS A 100 19.38 4.06 -1.64
CA LYS A 100 20.02 2.77 -1.43
C LYS A 100 19.59 2.25 -0.06
N THR A 101 18.72 1.25 -0.05
CA THR A 101 18.47 0.39 1.10
C THR A 101 19.40 -0.83 1.01
N GLU A 102 19.38 -1.71 2.02
CA GLU A 102 20.13 -2.98 2.00
C GLU A 102 19.85 -3.78 0.71
N ASN A 103 18.58 -3.77 0.27
CA ASN A 103 18.09 -4.59 -0.85
C ASN A 103 17.72 -3.79 -2.10
N GLY A 104 17.80 -2.45 -2.01
CA GLY A 104 17.23 -1.57 -3.01
C GLY A 104 15.70 -1.71 -3.16
N PRO A 105 15.13 -1.13 -4.23
CA PRO A 105 13.72 -1.29 -4.55
C PRO A 105 13.44 -2.67 -5.18
N LEU A 106 12.34 -3.31 -4.77
CA LEU A 106 11.77 -4.50 -5.41
C LEU A 106 11.46 -4.26 -6.89
N TYR A 107 10.90 -3.09 -7.21
CA TYR A 107 10.56 -2.69 -8.57
C TYR A 107 10.84 -1.21 -8.76
N LEU A 108 11.34 -0.87 -9.95
CA LEU A 108 11.54 0.49 -10.42
C LEU A 108 10.96 0.59 -11.82
N VAL A 109 10.06 1.54 -12.01
CA VAL A 109 9.41 1.81 -13.30
C VAL A 109 9.59 3.28 -13.61
N ASN A 110 10.20 3.57 -14.76
CA ASN A 110 10.17 4.89 -15.38
C ASN A 110 9.04 4.97 -16.38
N PHE A 111 8.45 6.16 -16.48
CA PHE A 111 7.55 6.53 -17.56
C PHE A 111 8.33 7.31 -18.62
N ASP A 112 7.93 7.18 -19.88
CA ASP A 112 8.57 7.90 -20.99
C ASP A 112 8.36 9.42 -20.88
N LYS A 113 7.25 9.82 -20.23
CA LYS A 113 6.89 11.20 -19.93
C LYS A 113 6.29 11.27 -18.54
N ARG A 114 6.14 12.48 -18.01
CA ARG A 114 5.39 12.68 -16.77
C ARG A 114 3.94 12.24 -16.92
N GLU A 115 3.51 11.31 -16.08
CA GLU A 115 2.14 10.77 -16.08
C GLU A 115 1.38 11.13 -14.82
N SER A 116 0.05 11.17 -14.95
CA SER A 116 -0.87 11.43 -13.85
C SER A 116 -1.08 10.17 -13.01
N VAL A 117 -0.79 10.24 -11.72
CA VAL A 117 -0.82 9.09 -10.79
C VAL A 117 -1.76 9.33 -9.62
N GLU A 118 -2.02 8.28 -8.83
CA GLU A 118 -2.89 8.34 -7.64
C GLU A 118 -4.25 9.00 -7.94
N GLN A 119 -4.92 8.58 -9.02
CA GLN A 119 -6.23 9.11 -9.45
C GLN A 119 -6.20 10.62 -9.77
N GLY A 120 -5.10 11.12 -10.34
CA GLY A 120 -5.00 12.50 -10.79
C GLY A 120 -4.48 13.49 -9.75
N ARG A 121 -3.98 13.01 -8.62
CA ARG A 121 -3.53 13.87 -7.51
C ARG A 121 -2.21 14.59 -7.81
N PHE A 122 -1.34 14.02 -8.63
CA PHE A 122 -0.07 14.62 -9.03
C PHE A 122 0.56 13.91 -10.23
N LEU A 123 1.60 14.53 -10.79
CA LEU A 123 2.39 13.97 -11.89
C LEU A 123 3.69 13.33 -11.37
N ALA A 124 4.08 12.21 -11.95
CA ALA A 124 5.31 11.50 -11.64
C ALA A 124 6.05 11.06 -12.91
N TRP A 125 7.36 10.88 -12.80
CA TRP A 125 8.21 10.31 -13.85
C TRP A 125 8.35 8.79 -13.76
N GLY A 126 7.76 8.19 -12.74
CA GLY A 126 7.91 6.77 -12.44
C GLY A 126 7.58 6.47 -10.98
N TYR A 127 7.78 5.23 -10.59
CA TYR A 127 7.66 4.79 -9.21
C TYR A 127 8.68 3.72 -8.83
N LEU A 128 8.96 3.67 -7.54
CA LEU A 128 9.75 2.64 -6.87
C LEU A 128 8.84 1.89 -5.90
N VAL A 129 9.14 0.62 -5.68
CA VAL A 129 8.48 -0.21 -4.67
C VAL A 129 9.56 -0.78 -3.77
N TYR A 130 9.43 -0.61 -2.46
CA TYR A 130 10.30 -1.19 -1.45
C TYR A 130 9.53 -2.19 -0.59
N ASP A 131 10.24 -3.11 0.02
CA ASP A 131 9.71 -4.06 1.02
C ASP A 131 9.68 -3.51 2.44
N ALA A 132 10.37 -2.39 2.68
CA ALA A 132 10.36 -1.61 3.90
C ALA A 132 10.02 -0.14 3.61
N PRO A 133 9.45 0.60 4.56
CA PRO A 133 9.16 2.00 4.36
C PRO A 133 10.45 2.82 4.27
N LEU A 134 10.52 3.74 3.31
CA LEU A 134 11.54 4.77 3.27
C LEU A 134 11.30 5.80 4.38
N THR A 135 12.39 6.28 4.98
CA THR A 135 12.36 7.39 5.93
C THR A 135 11.94 8.70 5.23
N GLU A 136 11.43 9.66 6.01
CA GLU A 136 11.10 10.99 5.49
C GLU A 136 12.30 11.68 4.83
N LYS A 137 13.49 11.51 5.41
CA LYS A 137 14.74 12.03 4.84
C LYS A 137 15.06 11.39 3.49
N GLN A 138 14.99 10.06 3.37
CA GLN A 138 15.19 9.38 2.09
C GLN A 138 14.15 9.82 1.04
N MET A 139 12.90 10.02 1.44
CA MET A 139 11.90 10.54 0.52
C MET A 139 12.23 11.96 0.06
N ALA A 140 12.62 12.85 0.98
CA ALA A 140 12.95 14.24 0.68
C ALA A 140 14.21 14.37 -0.20
N ASP A 141 15.30 13.70 0.18
CA ASP A 141 16.59 13.75 -0.52
C ASP A 141 16.49 13.25 -1.98
N TYR A 142 15.50 12.40 -2.27
CA TYR A 142 15.26 11.83 -3.60
C TYR A 142 13.94 12.29 -4.23
N GLU A 143 13.29 13.30 -3.66
CA GLU A 143 12.08 13.95 -4.22
C GLU A 143 10.92 12.97 -4.49
N LEU A 144 10.83 11.95 -3.62
CA LEU A 144 9.86 10.87 -3.69
C LEU A 144 8.60 11.20 -2.90
N ARG A 145 7.46 10.77 -3.43
CA ARG A 145 6.16 10.89 -2.76
C ARG A 145 5.55 9.51 -2.55
N ALA A 146 5.34 9.12 -1.29
CA ALA A 146 4.69 7.84 -0.99
C ALA A 146 3.26 7.78 -1.56
N ALA A 147 2.87 6.60 -2.04
CA ALA A 147 1.50 6.30 -2.44
C ALA A 147 0.55 6.36 -1.24
N SER A 148 -0.71 6.67 -1.50
CA SER A 148 -1.73 6.77 -0.45
C SER A 148 -2.09 5.41 0.16
N GLY A 149 -1.90 4.31 -0.59
CA GLY A 149 -2.20 2.96 -0.16
C GLY A 149 -1.09 2.28 0.66
N ASN A 150 0.04 2.94 0.91
CA ASN A 150 1.15 2.31 1.65
C ASN A 150 0.71 1.93 3.08
N PRO A 151 1.15 0.77 3.62
CA PRO A 151 0.68 0.26 4.92
C PRO A 151 0.90 1.19 6.11
N ASP A 152 2.01 1.91 6.14
CA ASP A 152 2.36 2.93 7.17
C ASP A 152 1.47 4.19 7.10
N ARG A 153 0.81 4.40 5.95
CA ARG A 153 -0.11 5.50 5.71
C ARG A 153 -1.57 5.12 5.84
N LYS A 154 -1.88 3.82 5.93
CA LYS A 154 -3.15 3.41 6.50
C LYS A 154 -3.13 3.95 7.92
N ALA A 155 -3.97 4.96 8.16
CA ALA A 155 -4.12 5.53 9.49
C ALA A 155 -4.19 4.36 10.50
N PRO A 156 -3.58 4.47 11.70
CA PRO A 156 -3.92 3.54 12.76
C PRO A 156 -5.44 3.47 12.74
N MET A 157 -5.98 2.24 12.70
CA MET A 157 -7.39 2.00 12.88
C MET A 157 -7.82 2.96 13.99
N ARG A 158 -8.60 4.00 13.63
CA ARG A 158 -9.12 4.91 14.65
C ARG A 158 -9.74 3.98 15.65
N GLU A 159 -9.20 3.96 16.87
CA GLU A 159 -9.84 3.32 18.02
C GLU A 159 -11.35 3.56 17.84
N PRO A 160 -12.20 2.52 17.75
CA PRO A 160 -13.62 2.70 17.53
C PRO A 160 -14.20 3.45 18.75
N GLY A 161 -14.12 4.78 18.70
CA GLY A 161 -14.32 5.64 19.85
C GLY A 161 -13.99 7.12 19.61
N GLU A 162 -13.05 7.46 18.71
CA GLU A 162 -12.59 8.86 18.59
C GLU A 162 -13.21 9.70 17.47
N SER A 163 -14.16 9.14 16.73
CA SER A 163 -15.08 9.99 15.95
C SER A 163 -16.24 10.34 16.86
N LYS A 164 -16.22 11.50 17.54
CA LYS A 164 -17.37 12.01 18.30
C LYS A 164 -18.62 11.80 17.45
N SER A 165 -19.50 10.89 17.89
CA SER A 165 -20.73 10.57 17.18
C SER A 165 -21.58 11.83 17.03
N ILE A 166 -22.46 11.87 16.03
CA ILE A 166 -23.39 13.00 15.86
C ILE A 166 -24.20 13.23 17.15
N ALA A 167 -24.53 12.16 17.89
CA ALA A 167 -25.16 12.24 19.20
C ALA A 167 -24.29 12.94 20.25
N ALA A 168 -22.99 12.67 20.29
CA ALA A 168 -22.07 13.35 21.21
C ALA A 168 -21.94 14.85 20.89
N ARG A 169 -21.89 15.22 19.60
CA ARG A 169 -21.89 16.63 19.16
C ARG A 169 -23.19 17.36 19.49
N LEU A 170 -24.33 16.69 19.34
CA LEU A 170 -25.65 17.24 19.72
C LEU A 170 -25.78 17.43 21.23
N ALA A 171 -25.31 16.47 22.03
CA ALA A 171 -25.33 16.58 23.50
C ALA A 171 -24.40 17.68 24.03
N GLU A 172 -23.24 17.87 23.40
CA GLU A 172 -22.31 18.95 23.74
C GLU A 172 -22.90 20.32 23.36
N GLY A 173 -23.53 20.44 22.19
CA GLY A 173 -24.27 21.63 21.78
C GLY A 173 -25.43 21.98 22.73
N ALA A 174 -26.19 20.98 23.19
CA ALA A 174 -27.29 21.18 24.13
C ALA A 174 -26.80 21.63 25.52
N LYS A 175 -25.69 21.07 26.01
CA LYS A 175 -25.06 21.48 27.28
C LYS A 175 -24.52 22.91 27.21
N GLN A 176 -23.92 23.29 26.07
CA GLN A 176 -23.44 24.65 25.86
C GLN A 176 -24.60 25.66 25.82
N ALA A 177 -25.67 25.36 25.07
CA ALA A 177 -26.87 26.20 25.02
C ALA A 177 -27.55 26.36 26.40
N ALA A 178 -27.56 25.31 27.22
CA ALA A 178 -28.10 25.38 28.58
C ALA A 178 -27.25 26.27 29.50
N ARG A 179 -25.92 26.22 29.37
CA ARG A 179 -24.99 27.09 30.11
C ARG A 179 -25.15 28.55 29.69
N ASP A 180 -25.23 28.81 28.39
CA ASP A 180 -25.38 30.16 27.85
C ASP A 180 -26.73 30.78 28.25
N ASN A 181 -27.80 29.97 28.34
CA ASN A 181 -29.09 30.41 28.84
C ASN A 181 -29.10 30.64 30.36
N ALA A 182 -28.37 29.84 31.15
CA ALA A 182 -28.27 30.03 32.60
C ALA A 182 -27.40 31.25 32.99
N ALA A 183 -26.49 31.67 32.11
CA ALA A 183 -25.64 32.84 32.31
C ALA A 183 -26.30 34.16 31.84
N ARG A 184 -27.52 34.10 31.28
CA ARG A 184 -28.27 35.30 30.87
C ARG A 184 -28.92 35.93 32.12
N PRO A 185 -28.57 37.18 32.49
CA PRO A 185 -29.24 37.86 33.59
C PRO A 185 -30.72 38.12 33.22
N ALA A 186 -31.60 37.93 34.20
CA ALA A 186 -33.03 38.19 34.03
C ALA A 186 -33.28 39.67 33.69
N PRO A 187 -34.24 39.99 32.80
CA PRO A 187 -34.55 41.37 32.48
C PRO A 187 -35.13 42.07 33.73
N GLU A 188 -34.43 43.09 34.23
CA GLU A 188 -34.98 43.99 35.24
C GLU A 188 -36.04 44.89 34.60
N LYS A 189 -37.29 44.76 35.09
CA LYS A 189 -38.33 45.81 35.04
C LYS A 189 -39.09 45.67 36.36
N GLY A 190 -38.97 46.55 37.34
CA GLY A 190 -39.11 48.01 37.25
C GLY A 190 -40.51 48.35 37.75
N THR A 191 -40.71 48.46 39.06
CA THR A 191 -41.99 48.86 39.65
C THR A 191 -42.22 50.34 39.40
N GLU A 192 -42.91 50.65 38.32
CA GLU A 192 -43.46 51.99 38.08
C GLU A 192 -44.82 52.09 38.78
N LYS A 193 -44.78 52.67 39.96
CA LYS A 193 -45.94 53.08 40.76
C LYS A 193 -46.24 54.51 40.33
N ASP A 194 -47.32 54.72 39.59
CA ASP A 194 -47.85 56.06 39.34
C ASP A 194 -49.32 56.17 39.79
N ARG A 195 -49.67 57.41 40.14
CA ARG A 195 -50.72 57.87 41.08
C ARG A 195 -52.16 57.47 40.80
#